data_AF-A0A350MMV1-F1
#
_entry.id   AF-A0A350MMV1-F1
#
_cell.length_a   1.000
_cell.length_b   1.000
_cell.length_c   1.000
_cell.angle_alpha   90.00
_cell.angle_beta   90.00
_cell.angle_gamma   90.00
#
_symmetry.space_group_name_H-M   'P 1'
#
loop_
_entity.id
_entity.type
_entity.pdbx_description
1 polymer ?
#
loop_
_entity_poly.entity_id
_entity_poly.type
_entity_poly.pdbx_seq_one_letter_code
_entity_poly.pdbx_strand_id
1 'polypeptide(L)'
;MNKNSFWIGLLVGILGMLGGGIIFWLIGLLLTVITGWDPFFQLWQLYWLSLIVPIILIRHFFMKKKFERTGRGIITLVFVLIIGYFIYVRIKAGTI
;
A
#
# COMPACT_ATOMS: atom_id res chain seq x y z
N MET A 1 15.04 -17.22 13.66
CA MET A 1 13.72 -16.52 13.55
C MET A 1 12.92 -17.12 12.40
N ASN A 2 11.71 -17.61 12.68
CA ASN A 2 10.84 -18.24 11.69
C ASN A 2 10.26 -17.16 10.74
N LYS A 3 10.76 -17.10 9.50
CA LYS A 3 10.44 -16.02 8.53
C LYS A 3 9.01 -16.11 7.96
N ASN A 4 8.31 -17.23 8.19
CA ASN A 4 6.94 -17.48 7.73
C ASN A 4 5.93 -17.23 8.86
N SER A 5 5.67 -15.96 9.15
CA SER A 5 4.73 -15.55 10.21
C SER A 5 3.72 -14.56 9.67
N PHE A 6 2.47 -14.73 10.08
CA PHE A 6 1.36 -13.85 9.72
C PHE A 6 1.62 -12.40 10.17
N TRP A 7 2.12 -12.22 11.41
CA TRP A 7 2.47 -10.91 11.97
C TRP A 7 3.57 -10.20 11.17
N ILE A 8 4.57 -10.95 10.70
CA ILE A 8 5.60 -10.41 9.80
C ILE A 8 4.96 -9.96 8.49
N GLY A 9 3.98 -10.72 7.98
CA GLY A 9 3.20 -10.35 6.80
C GLY A 9 2.48 -9.00 6.96
N LEU A 10 1.76 -8.82 8.07
CA LEU A 10 1.11 -7.54 8.37
C LEU A 10 2.11 -6.38 8.41
N LEU A 11 3.20 -6.56 9.13
CA LEU A 11 4.24 -5.53 9.30
C LEU A 11 4.89 -5.16 7.96
N VAL A 12 5.22 -6.17 7.15
CA VAL A 12 5.76 -5.99 5.79
C VAL A 12 4.75 -5.29 4.87
N GLY A 13 3.47 -5.61 4.99
CA GLY A 13 2.43 -4.91 4.24
C GLY A 13 2.34 -3.43 4.60
N ILE A 14 2.39 -3.08 5.89
CA ILE A 14 2.34 -1.69 6.38
C ILE A 14 3.56 -0.92 5.90
N LEU A 15 4.75 -1.50 6.09
CA LEU A 15 5.99 -0.89 5.62
C LEU A 15 6.01 -0.75 4.09
N GLY A 16 5.49 -1.73 3.37
CA GLY A 16 5.35 -1.67 1.92
C GLY A 16 4.45 -0.52 1.47
N MET A 17 3.31 -0.33 2.15
CA MET A 17 2.40 0.76 1.84
C MET A 17 3.00 2.13 2.16
N LEU A 18 3.55 2.32 3.37
CA LEU A 18 4.19 3.57 3.77
C LEU A 18 5.38 3.90 2.85
N GLY A 19 6.24 2.91 2.59
CA GLY A 19 7.35 3.05 1.66
C GLY A 19 6.89 3.38 0.24
N GLY A 20 5.82 2.73 -0.24
CA GLY A 20 5.21 3.03 -1.53
C GLY A 20 4.71 4.46 -1.62
N GLY A 21 3.96 4.93 -0.62
CA GLY A 21 3.47 6.31 -0.55
C GLY A 21 4.60 7.34 -0.60
N ILE A 22 5.68 7.12 0.16
CA ILE A 22 6.87 7.98 0.16
C ILE A 22 7.54 7.97 -1.23
N ILE A 23 7.71 6.80 -1.84
CA ILE A 23 8.33 6.68 -3.18
C ILE A 23 7.50 7.44 -4.23
N PHE A 24 6.18 7.26 -4.26
CA PHE A 24 5.32 7.96 -5.22
C PHE A 24 5.27 9.47 -4.98
N TRP A 25 5.31 9.91 -3.72
CA TRP A 25 5.42 11.32 -3.38
C TRP A 25 6.75 11.92 -3.87
N LEU A 26 7.86 11.22 -3.64
CA LEU A 26 9.18 11.64 -4.15
C LEU A 26 9.23 11.69 -5.68
N ILE A 27 8.58 10.73 -6.36
CA ILE A 27 8.46 10.74 -7.83
C ILE A 27 7.67 11.98 -8.29
N GLY A 28 6.57 12.31 -7.62
CA GLY A 28 5.80 13.53 -7.90
C GLY A 28 6.67 14.78 -7.77
N LEU A 29 7.42 14.91 -6.67
CA LEU A 29 8.32 16.03 -6.41
C LEU A 29 9.42 16.12 -7.49
N LEU A 30 10.02 14.98 -7.86
CA LEU A 30 11.02 14.92 -8.92
C LEU A 30 10.45 15.36 -10.28
N LEU A 31 9.23 14.93 -10.62
CA LEU A 31 8.56 15.36 -11.85
C LEU A 31 8.34 16.87 -11.87
N THR A 32 7.91 17.46 -10.75
CA THR A 32 7.75 18.91 -10.64
C THR A 32 9.05 19.66 -10.85
N VAL A 33 10.15 19.18 -10.26
CA VAL A 33 11.48 19.79 -10.43
C VAL A 33 11.97 19.72 -11.88
N ILE A 34 11.74 18.61 -12.57
CA ILE A 34 12.25 18.40 -13.93
C ILE A 34 11.40 19.09 -14.99
N THR A 35 10.08 19.03 -14.84
CA THR A 35 9.14 19.44 -15.91
C THR A 35 8.47 20.79 -15.65
N GLY A 36 8.57 21.31 -14.42
CA GLY A 36 7.80 22.47 -13.97
C GLY A 36 6.30 22.21 -13.86
N TRP A 37 5.83 21.01 -14.20
CA TRP A 37 4.45 20.58 -14.05
C TRP A 37 4.26 19.95 -12.68
N ASP A 38 3.34 20.49 -11.89
CA ASP A 38 2.88 19.83 -10.68
C ASP A 38 1.79 18.81 -11.04
N PRO A 39 2.06 17.49 -10.97
CA PRO A 39 1.02 16.49 -11.21
C PRO A 39 -0.09 16.52 -10.15
N PHE A 40 0.03 17.37 -9.10
CA PHE A 40 -0.89 17.55 -7.98
C PHE A 40 -1.53 16.23 -7.56
N PHE A 41 -0.71 15.32 -7.07
CA PHE A 41 -1.23 14.05 -6.58
C PHE A 41 -2.09 14.30 -5.34
N GLN A 42 -3.39 14.15 -5.51
CA GLN A 42 -4.32 14.22 -4.39
C GLN A 42 -4.05 13.05 -3.44
N LEU A 43 -4.29 13.26 -2.13
CA LEU A 43 -4.02 12.26 -1.09
C LEU A 43 -4.65 10.89 -1.39
N TRP A 44 -5.83 10.85 -2.00
CA TRP A 44 -6.46 9.59 -2.40
C TRP A 44 -5.71 8.90 -3.54
N GLN A 45 -5.15 9.64 -4.51
CA GLN A 45 -4.34 9.06 -5.58
C GLN A 45 -3.06 8.43 -5.04
N LEU A 46 -2.38 9.13 -4.12
CA LEU A 46 -1.21 8.61 -3.40
C LEU A 46 -1.57 7.35 -2.59
N TYR A 47 -2.74 7.34 -1.96
CA TYR A 47 -3.24 6.17 -1.24
C TYR A 47 -3.39 4.96 -2.17
N TRP A 48 -4.06 5.10 -3.31
CA TRP A 48 -4.22 4.00 -4.27
C TRP A 48 -2.90 3.55 -4.88
N LEU A 49 -2.01 4.49 -5.23
CA LEU A 49 -0.68 4.16 -5.75
C LEU A 49 0.14 3.37 -4.71
N SER A 50 0.04 3.75 -3.43
CA SER A 50 0.77 3.06 -2.36
C SER A 50 0.40 1.59 -2.20
N LEU A 51 -0.80 1.16 -2.62
CA LEU A 51 -1.24 -0.23 -2.59
C LEU A 51 -0.53 -1.12 -3.62
N ILE A 52 0.10 -0.53 -4.65
CA ILE A 52 0.85 -1.29 -5.67
C ILE A 52 2.01 -2.06 -5.01
N VAL A 53 2.70 -1.44 -4.06
CA VAL A 53 3.86 -2.05 -3.38
C VAL A 53 3.49 -3.32 -2.58
N PRO A 54 2.49 -3.31 -1.66
CA PRO A 54 2.07 -4.53 -0.98
C PRO A 54 1.53 -5.60 -1.94
N ILE A 55 0.90 -5.24 -3.07
CA ILE A 55 0.50 -6.21 -4.11
C ILE A 55 1.73 -6.90 -4.73
N ILE A 56 2.78 -6.15 -5.06
CA ILE A 56 4.05 -6.72 -5.55
C ILE A 56 4.69 -7.61 -4.48
N LEU A 57 4.64 -7.20 -3.21
CA LEU A 57 5.16 -7.99 -2.09
C LEU A 57 4.38 -9.31 -1.91
N ILE A 58 3.06 -9.33 -2.12
CA ILE A 58 2.27 -10.56 -2.14
C ILE A 58 2.82 -11.51 -3.21
N ARG A 59 3.04 -11.03 -4.44
CA ARG A 59 3.62 -11.85 -5.51
C ARG A 59 5.00 -12.38 -5.10
N HIS A 60 5.85 -11.54 -4.51
CA HIS A 60 7.20 -11.95 -4.09
C HIS A 60 7.17 -13.01 -2.98
N PHE A 61 6.40 -12.78 -1.91
CA PHE A 61 6.38 -13.68 -0.75
C PHE A 61 5.56 -14.95 -0.99
N PHE A 62 4.45 -14.85 -1.69
CA PHE A 62 3.56 -15.98 -1.94
C PHE A 62 4.07 -16.86 -3.10
N MET A 63 4.41 -16.27 -4.25
CA MET A 63 4.78 -17.04 -5.45
C MET A 63 6.25 -17.45 -5.47
N LYS A 64 7.18 -16.56 -5.05
CA LYS A 64 8.63 -16.88 -5.10
C LYS A 64 9.14 -17.56 -3.84
N LYS A 65 8.78 -17.06 -2.65
CA LYS A 65 9.30 -17.59 -1.37
C LYS A 65 8.43 -18.67 -0.72
N LYS A 66 7.21 -18.92 -1.24
CA LYS A 66 6.22 -19.85 -0.66
C LYS A 66 5.93 -19.59 0.83
N PHE A 67 6.03 -18.33 1.28
CA PHE A 67 5.71 -17.94 2.65
C PHE A 67 4.21 -17.67 2.77
N GLU A 68 3.43 -18.74 2.82
CA GLU A 68 1.96 -18.66 2.79
C GLU A 68 1.39 -17.81 3.93
N ARG A 69 1.92 -17.94 5.15
CA ARG A 69 1.40 -17.19 6.31
C ARG A 69 1.73 -15.70 6.18
N THR A 70 2.95 -15.38 5.76
CA THR A 70 3.38 -13.99 5.53
C THR A 70 2.56 -13.35 4.40
N GLY A 71 2.38 -14.02 3.26
CA GLY A 71 1.59 -13.46 2.17
C GLY A 71 0.11 -13.32 2.51
N ARG A 72 -0.48 -14.26 3.28
CA ARG A 72 -1.84 -14.10 3.84
C ARG A 72 -1.93 -12.85 4.72
N GLY A 73 -0.93 -12.59 5.57
CA GLY A 73 -0.87 -11.36 6.37
C GLY A 73 -0.89 -10.10 5.53
N ILE A 74 -0.09 -10.04 4.45
CA ILE A 74 -0.08 -8.89 3.54
C ILE A 74 -1.45 -8.72 2.85
N ILE A 75 -2.06 -9.81 2.38
CA ILE A 75 -3.40 -9.79 1.75
C ILE A 75 -4.45 -9.27 2.73
N THR A 76 -4.47 -9.79 3.95
CA THR A 76 -5.41 -9.34 4.99
C THR A 76 -5.26 -7.85 5.25
N LEU A 77 -4.03 -7.35 5.32
CA LEU A 77 -3.78 -5.92 5.47
C LEU A 77 -4.38 -5.10 4.32
N VAL A 78 -4.05 -5.47 3.08
CA VAL A 78 -4.56 -4.77 1.88
C VAL A 78 -6.08 -4.77 1.87
N PHE A 79 -6.71 -5.89 2.23
CA PHE A 79 -8.16 -6.01 2.28
C PHE A 79 -8.78 -5.08 3.35
N VAL A 80 -8.24 -5.07 4.57
CA VAL A 80 -8.71 -4.20 5.66
C VAL A 80 -8.55 -2.72 5.29
N LEU A 81 -7.45 -2.35 4.66
CA LEU A 81 -7.19 -0.98 4.22
C LEU A 81 -8.16 -0.53 3.13
N ILE A 82 -8.41 -1.36 2.12
CA ILE A 82 -9.37 -1.05 1.07
C ILE A 82 -10.78 -0.86 1.67
N ILE A 83 -11.22 -1.78 2.53
CA ILE A 83 -12.52 -1.66 3.20
C ILE A 83 -12.58 -0.40 4.07
N GLY A 84 -11.54 -0.16 4.87
CA GLY A 84 -11.43 1.02 5.72
C GLY A 84 -11.52 2.32 4.94
N TYR A 85 -10.91 2.37 3.74
CA TYR A 85 -11.02 3.51 2.84
C TYR A 85 -12.46 3.74 2.36
N PHE A 86 -13.16 2.68 1.92
CA PHE A 86 -14.55 2.82 1.50
C PHE A 86 -15.47 3.25 2.65
N ILE A 87 -15.26 2.72 3.85
CA ILE A 87 -15.99 3.14 5.05
C ILE A 87 -15.73 4.63 5.33
N TYR A 88 -14.46 5.05 5.34
CA TYR A 88 -14.07 6.44 5.53
C TYR A 88 -14.72 7.40 4.51
N VAL A 89 -14.72 7.01 3.23
CA VAL A 89 -15.36 7.80 2.17
C VAL A 89 -16.86 7.91 2.39
N ARG A 90 -17.54 6.83 2.80
CA ARG A 90 -19.00 6.82 3.04
C ARG A 90 -19.39 7.69 4.24
N ILE A 91 -18.61 7.63 5.31
CA ILE A 91 -18.78 8.51 6.49
C ILE A 91 -18.60 9.97 6.08
N LYS A 92 -17.54 10.29 5.33
CA LYS A 92 -17.30 11.66 4.86
C LYS A 92 -18.40 12.17 3.91
N ALA A 93 -19.02 11.28 3.15
CA ALA A 93 -20.13 11.60 2.27
C ALA A 93 -21.49 11.77 3.01
N GLY A 94 -21.56 11.54 4.32
CA GLY A 94 -22.79 11.66 5.11
C GLY A 94 -23.85 10.61 4.77
N THR A 95 -23.43 9.46 4.26
CA THR A 95 -24.33 8.39 3.76
C THR A 95 -24.50 7.22 4.73
N ILE A 96 -23.86 7.30 5.90
CA ILE A 96 -23.93 6.37 7.04
C ILE A 96 -23.74 7.22 8.30
#